data_AF-A0A7M7PH12-F1
#
_entry.id   AF-A0A7M7PH12-F1
#
_cell.length_a   1.000
_cell.length_b   1.000
_cell.length_c   1.000
_cell.angle_alpha   90.00
_cell.angle_beta   90.00
_cell.angle_gamma   90.00
#
_symmetry.space_group_name_H-M   'P 1'
#
loop_
_entity.id
_entity.type
_entity.pdbx_description
1 polymer ?
#
loop_
_entity_poly.entity_id
_entity_poly.type
_entity_poly.pdbx_seq_one_letter_code
_entity_poly.pdbx_strand_id
1 'polypeptide(L)'
;MCQNSKSCLLDPCQNGGACVQVTNTFHTCSCSSQFTGNRCQYVDCTGANPCLNEGVCENAACTCASGFSGSLCSDAFIIDCSGSNPCLNGGTCENNACICATGYTGALCGDVCKIF
;
A
#
# COMPACT_ATOMS: atom_id res chain seq x y z
N MET A 1 34.92 21.99 0.39
CA MET A 1 33.86 21.18 -0.26
C MET A 1 33.09 20.46 0.83
N CYS A 2 31.80 20.75 1.01
CA CYS A 2 31.02 20.16 2.11
C CYS A 2 30.44 18.81 1.69
N GLN A 3 31.19 17.72 1.85
CA GLN A 3 30.57 16.39 1.83
C GLN A 3 30.17 16.03 3.26
N ASN A 4 28.95 16.41 3.61
CA ASN A 4 28.29 16.01 4.84
C ASN A 4 27.21 14.98 4.47
N SER A 5 27.60 13.86 3.87
CA SER A 5 26.65 12.80 3.57
C SER A 5 26.36 12.05 4.87
N LYS A 6 25.11 12.05 5.30
CA LYS A 6 24.59 11.06 6.23
C LYS A 6 23.52 10.33 5.45
N SER A 7 23.83 9.14 4.96
CA SER A 7 22.96 8.43 4.02
C SER A 7 21.60 8.04 4.61
N CYS A 8 21.41 8.05 5.94
CA CYS A 8 20.10 7.92 6.56
C CYS A 8 19.25 9.21 6.59
N LEU A 9 19.78 10.39 6.28
CA LEU A 9 19.01 11.66 6.31
C LEU A 9 17.85 11.71 5.32
N LEU A 10 17.86 10.84 4.32
CA LEU A 10 16.84 10.79 3.27
C LEU A 10 15.82 9.67 3.51
N ASP A 11 15.80 9.08 4.71
CA ASP A 11 14.95 7.95 5.08
C ASP A 11 14.85 6.89 3.96
N PRO A 12 16.00 6.30 3.57
CA PRO A 12 16.05 5.44 2.40
C PRO A 12 15.27 4.13 2.60
N CYS A 13 15.01 3.72 3.85
CA CYS A 13 14.29 2.50 4.18
C CYS A 13 12.77 2.72 4.06
N GLN A 14 12.10 1.82 3.35
CA GLN A 14 10.65 1.85 3.14
C GLN A 14 9.92 1.02 4.19
N ASN A 15 8.59 1.12 4.20
CA ASN A 15 7.70 0.25 4.98
C ASN A 15 8.05 0.21 6.49
N GLY A 16 8.47 1.34 7.04
CA GLY A 16 8.84 1.46 8.46
C GLY A 16 10.18 0.82 8.83
N GLY A 17 11.03 0.46 7.87
CA GLY A 17 12.37 -0.06 8.12
C GLY A 17 13.26 0.94 8.85
N ALA A 18 14.02 0.47 9.84
CA ALA A 18 14.95 1.31 10.59
C ALA A 18 16.27 1.49 9.82
N CYS A 19 16.64 2.74 9.54
CA CYS A 19 17.92 3.05 8.89
C CYS A 19 19.08 2.98 9.88
N VAL A 20 20.11 2.20 9.54
CA VAL A 20 21.33 2.05 10.31
C VAL A 20 22.49 2.65 9.53
N GLN A 21 23.05 3.74 10.06
CA GLN A 21 24.20 4.42 9.46
C GLN A 21 25.47 3.59 9.69
N VAL A 22 26.18 3.22 8.62
CA VAL A 22 27.43 2.46 8.72
C VAL A 22 28.63 3.36 8.43
N THR A 23 28.58 4.15 7.36
CA THR A 23 29.55 5.21 7.04
C THR A 23 28.80 6.41 6.51
N ASN A 24 29.41 7.60 6.41
CA ASN A 24 28.74 8.79 5.86
C ASN A 24 27.99 8.54 4.52
N THR A 25 28.51 7.68 3.64
CA THR A 25 27.89 7.38 2.33
C THR A 25 27.10 6.06 2.31
N PHE A 26 27.23 5.21 3.32
CA PHE A 26 26.67 3.86 3.33
C PHE A 26 25.76 3.62 4.55
N HIS A 27 24.59 3.04 4.30
CA HIS A 27 23.62 2.63 5.30
C HIS A 27 23.15 1.22 5.02
N THR A 28 22.52 0.61 6.02
CA THR A 28 21.73 -0.61 5.89
C THR A 28 20.33 -0.36 6.44
N CYS A 29 19.35 -1.15 6.00
CA CYS A 29 17.99 -1.10 6.51
C CYS A 29 17.69 -2.36 7.32
N SER A 30 17.17 -2.19 8.53
CA SER A 30 16.62 -3.28 9.34
C SER A 30 15.12 -3.33 9.09
N CYS A 31 14.65 -4.42 8.49
CA CYS A 31 13.26 -4.60 8.10
C CYS A 31 12.43 -5.27 9.19
N SER A 32 11.15 -4.90 9.27
CA SER A 32 10.16 -5.69 10.01
C SER A 32 9.97 -7.06 9.37
N SER A 33 9.43 -8.03 10.12
CA SER A 33 9.33 -9.43 9.68
C SER A 33 8.48 -9.65 8.44
N GLN A 34 7.63 -8.69 8.06
CA GLN A 34 6.79 -8.76 6.85
C GLN A 34 7.49 -8.23 5.59
N PHE A 35 8.70 -7.67 5.70
CA PHE A 35 9.37 -6.99 4.59
C PHE A 35 10.81 -7.46 4.38
N THR A 36 11.27 -7.33 3.14
CA THR A 36 12.57 -7.80 2.65
C THR A 36 13.13 -6.83 1.60
N GLY A 37 14.38 -7.06 1.19
CA GLY A 37 15.15 -6.20 0.30
C GLY A 37 16.08 -5.24 1.03
N ASN A 38 17.02 -4.66 0.30
CA ASN A 38 18.03 -3.74 0.85
C ASN A 38 17.44 -2.44 1.42
N ARG A 39 16.22 -2.08 1.02
CA ARG A 39 15.47 -0.92 1.50
C ARG A 39 14.15 -1.33 2.15
N CYS A 40 13.94 -2.60 2.48
CA CYS A 40 12.65 -3.12 2.98
C CYS A 40 11.47 -2.85 2.03
N GLN A 41 11.73 -2.77 0.73
CA GLN A 41 10.75 -2.38 -0.29
C GLN A 41 9.80 -3.51 -0.69
N TYR A 42 10.15 -4.75 -0.37
CA TYR A 42 9.40 -5.94 -0.80
C TYR A 42 8.66 -6.54 0.38
N VAL A 43 7.47 -7.08 0.14
CA VAL A 43 6.73 -7.88 1.10
C VAL A 43 7.26 -9.31 1.09
N ASP A 44 7.49 -9.91 2.25
CA ASP A 44 7.94 -11.29 2.36
C ASP A 44 6.76 -12.26 2.19
N CYS A 45 6.62 -12.82 1.00
CA CYS A 45 5.62 -13.83 0.67
C CYS A 45 6.11 -15.28 0.88
N THR A 46 7.29 -15.51 1.49
CA THR A 46 7.86 -16.86 1.63
C THR A 46 7.29 -17.66 2.80
N GLY A 47 6.66 -16.98 3.75
CA GLY A 47 6.06 -17.57 4.95
C GLY A 47 4.53 -17.54 4.94
N ALA A 48 3.94 -17.28 6.11
CA ALA A 48 2.51 -17.02 6.22
C ALA A 48 2.15 -15.73 5.47
N ASN A 49 0.99 -15.70 4.82
CA ASN A 49 0.52 -14.52 4.09
C ASN A 49 0.50 -13.28 5.01
N PRO A 50 1.35 -12.27 4.77
CA PRO A 50 1.41 -11.06 5.59
C PRO A 50 0.35 -10.02 5.21
N CYS A 51 -0.35 -10.19 4.08
CA CYS A 51 -1.36 -9.26 3.60
C CYS A 51 -2.65 -9.39 4.42
N LEU A 52 -3.16 -8.26 4.89
CA LEU A 52 -4.38 -8.17 5.70
C LEU A 52 -5.62 -8.06 4.81
N ASN A 53 -6.80 -8.19 5.43
CA ASN A 53 -8.10 -7.90 4.81
C ASN A 53 -8.30 -8.60 3.45
N GLU A 54 -8.11 -9.92 3.43
CA GLU A 54 -8.26 -10.76 2.22
C GLU A 54 -7.25 -10.44 1.10
N GLY A 55 -6.18 -9.70 1.41
CA GLY A 55 -5.08 -9.46 0.50
C GLY A 55 -4.31 -10.74 0.15
N VAL A 56 -3.79 -10.79 -1.07
CA VAL A 56 -3.01 -11.92 -1.59
C VAL A 56 -1.55 -11.51 -1.76
N CYS A 57 -0.62 -12.27 -1.16
CA CYS A 57 0.81 -12.01 -1.29
C CYS A 57 1.40 -12.77 -2.47
N GLU A 58 1.82 -12.05 -3.50
CA GLU A 58 2.46 -12.62 -4.68
C GLU A 58 3.55 -11.68 -5.20
N ASN A 59 4.62 -12.24 -5.79
CA ASN A 59 5.69 -11.47 -6.43
C ASN A 59 6.28 -10.37 -5.52
N ALA A 60 6.41 -10.68 -4.22
CA ALA A 60 6.96 -9.79 -3.21
C ALA A 60 6.15 -8.49 -2.96
N ALA A 61 4.84 -8.54 -3.19
CA ALA A 61 3.89 -7.46 -2.91
C ALA A 61 2.52 -8.02 -2.50
N CYS A 62 1.72 -7.18 -1.83
CA CYS A 62 0.32 -7.49 -1.55
C CYS A 62 -0.60 -6.94 -2.65
N THR A 63 -1.48 -7.79 -3.16
CA THR A 63 -2.65 -7.37 -3.93
C THR A 63 -3.83 -7.25 -2.98
N CYS A 64 -4.34 -6.03 -2.79
CA CYS A 64 -5.40 -5.76 -1.82
C CYS A 64 -6.78 -6.04 -2.39
N ALA A 65 -7.66 -6.54 -1.52
CA ALA A 65 -9.09 -6.61 -1.82
C ALA A 65 -9.68 -5.20 -1.98
N SER A 66 -10.80 -5.10 -2.70
CA SER A 66 -11.45 -3.84 -3.00
C SER A 66 -11.79 -3.08 -1.71
N GLY A 67 -11.36 -1.81 -1.64
CA GLY A 67 -11.56 -0.97 -0.46
C GLY A 67 -10.42 -1.00 0.55
N PHE A 68 -9.34 -1.74 0.29
CA PHE A 68 -8.12 -1.72 1.10
C PHE A 68 -6.90 -1.27 0.30
N SER A 69 -5.92 -0.70 1.00
CA SER A 69 -4.70 -0.16 0.42
C SER A 69 -3.53 -0.22 1.40
N GLY A 70 -2.37 0.27 0.96
CA GLY A 70 -1.11 0.18 1.70
C GLY A 70 -0.35 -1.12 1.42
N SER A 71 0.92 -1.18 1.79
CA SER A 71 1.83 -2.27 1.44
C SER A 71 1.42 -3.63 1.99
N LEU A 72 0.60 -3.66 3.07
CA LEU A 72 0.04 -4.87 3.67
C LEU A 72 -1.50 -4.87 3.66
N CYS A 73 -2.15 -4.00 2.87
CA CYS A 73 -3.61 -3.90 2.82
C CYS A 73 -4.27 -3.57 4.16
N SER A 74 -3.55 -2.90 5.07
CA SER A 74 -4.04 -2.47 6.38
C SER A 74 -4.99 -1.29 6.30
N ASP A 75 -4.84 -0.47 5.27
CA ASP A 75 -5.48 0.84 5.22
C ASP A 75 -6.83 0.69 4.53
N ALA A 76 -7.91 0.77 5.31
CA ALA A 76 -9.26 0.78 4.79
C ALA A 76 -9.57 2.13 4.15
N PHE A 77 -10.14 2.09 2.94
CA PHE A 77 -10.66 3.29 2.30
C PHE A 77 -11.97 3.68 3.00
N ILE A 78 -11.95 4.84 3.64
CA ILE A 78 -13.16 5.41 4.23
C ILE A 78 -13.85 6.22 3.15
N ILE A 79 -15.06 5.81 2.79
CA ILE A 79 -15.92 6.57 1.88
C ILE A 79 -16.57 7.68 2.70
N ASP A 80 -16.25 8.92 2.35
CA ASP A 80 -16.86 10.10 2.95
C ASP A 80 -17.50 10.94 1.85
N CYS A 81 -18.83 11.05 1.88
CA CYS A 81 -19.58 11.84 0.91
C CYS A 81 -19.67 13.32 1.26
N SER A 82 -19.16 13.75 2.43
CA SER A 82 -19.21 15.15 2.87
C SER A 82 -18.27 16.06 2.08
N GLY A 83 -17.26 15.48 1.43
CA GLY A 83 -16.30 16.18 0.58
C GLY A 83 -16.59 16.00 -0.91
N SER A 84 -15.55 15.73 -1.69
CA SER A 84 -15.66 15.35 -3.10
C SER A 84 -16.15 13.92 -3.24
N ASN A 85 -16.91 13.61 -4.29
CA ASN A 85 -17.33 12.25 -4.61
C ASN A 85 -16.10 11.32 -4.82
N PRO A 86 -15.84 10.34 -3.92
CA PRO A 86 -14.69 9.44 -4.01
C PRO A 86 -14.96 8.23 -4.94
N CYS A 87 -16.20 8.07 -5.42
CA CYS A 87 -16.59 6.92 -6.24
C CYS A 87 -16.05 7.04 -7.66
N LEU A 88 -15.48 5.96 -8.16
CA LEU A 88 -14.89 5.88 -9.50
C LEU A 88 -15.95 5.53 -10.55
N ASN A 89 -15.56 5.64 -11.83
CA ASN A 89 -16.34 5.19 -12.98
C ASN A 89 -17.79 5.71 -13.03
N GLY A 90 -18.00 6.95 -12.59
CA GLY A 90 -19.33 7.57 -12.58
C GLY A 90 -20.25 7.08 -11.45
N GLY A 91 -19.71 6.41 -10.43
CA GLY A 91 -20.45 6.08 -9.22
C GLY A 91 -20.91 7.33 -8.45
N THR A 92 -22.02 7.19 -7.73
CA THR A 92 -22.59 8.25 -6.89
C THR A 92 -22.30 7.95 -5.43
N CYS A 93 -21.78 8.92 -4.68
CA CYS A 93 -21.60 8.80 -3.24
C CYS A 93 -22.89 9.17 -2.53
N GLU A 94 -23.44 8.25 -1.75
CA GLU A 94 -24.61 8.48 -0.91
C GLU A 94 -24.43 7.73 0.42
N ASN A 95 -24.73 8.39 1.54
CA ASN A 95 -24.63 7.81 2.90
C ASN A 95 -23.29 7.13 3.20
N ASN A 96 -22.17 7.75 2.78
CA ASN A 96 -20.81 7.20 2.95
C ASN A 96 -20.62 5.82 2.29
N ALA A 97 -21.33 5.58 1.19
CA ALA A 97 -21.19 4.41 0.34
C ALA A 97 -21.24 4.81 -1.14
N CYS A 98 -20.58 4.02 -1.99
CA CYS A 98 -20.64 4.23 -3.44
C CYS A 98 -21.72 3.37 -4.07
N ILE A 99 -22.62 4.01 -4.81
CA ILE A 99 -23.59 3.38 -5.69
C ILE A 99 -22.97 3.32 -7.08
N CYS A 100 -22.65 2.12 -7.55
CA CYS A 100 -21.92 1.91 -8.80
C CYS A 100 -22.82 2.03 -10.02
N ALA A 101 -22.29 2.67 -11.06
CA ALA A 101 -22.91 2.66 -12.39
C ALA A 101 -22.91 1.26 -12.98
N THR A 102 -23.83 1.00 -13.92
CA THR A 102 -23.95 -0.29 -14.59
C THR A 102 -22.63 -0.74 -15.19
N GLY A 103 -22.20 -1.97 -14.88
CA GLY A 103 -20.95 -2.54 -15.36
C GLY A 103 -19.76 -2.39 -14.41
N TYR A 104 -19.95 -1.76 -13.24
CA TYR A 104 -18.91 -1.60 -12.22
C TYR A 104 -19.31 -2.17 -10.86
N THR A 105 -18.31 -2.51 -10.05
CA THR A 105 -18.44 -3.14 -8.74
C THR A 105 -17.25 -2.74 -7.84
N GLY A 106 -17.23 -3.22 -6.61
CA GLY A 106 -16.25 -2.88 -5.58
C GLY A 106 -16.67 -1.68 -4.73
N ALA A 107 -16.03 -1.51 -3.58
CA ALA A 107 -16.38 -0.47 -2.59
C ALA A 107 -16.34 0.96 -3.16
N LEU A 108 -15.44 1.21 -4.13
CA LEU A 108 -15.30 2.50 -4.82
C LEU A 108 -15.75 2.46 -6.28
N CYS A 109 -16.41 1.39 -6.73
CA CYS A 109 -16.82 1.21 -8.13
C CYS A 109 -15.65 1.17 -9.13
N GLY A 110 -14.46 0.76 -8.68
CA GLY A 110 -13.26 0.66 -9.51
C GLY A 110 -13.20 -0.60 -10.38
N ASP A 111 -13.88 -1.67 -9.96
CA ASP A 111 -13.76 -2.98 -10.59
C ASP A 111 -14.79 -3.12 -11.71
N VAL A 112 -14.35 -3.62 -12.87
CA VAL A 112 -15.26 -3.90 -13.99
C VAL A 112 -15.99 -5.21 -13.73
N CYS A 113 -17.31 -5.18 -13.78
CA CYS A 113 -18.15 -6.37 -13.71
C CYS A 113 -17.94 -7.19 -14.99
N LYS A 114 -17.05 -8.18 -14.92
CA LYS A 114 -16.84 -9.11 -16.04
C LYS A 114 -18.03 -10.07 -16.10
N ILE A 115 -18.86 -9.90 -17.12
CA ILE A 115 -19.89 -10.89 -17.47
C ILE A 115 -19.14 -12.04 -18.16
N PHE A 116 -19.15 -13.22 -17.52
CA PHE A 116 -18.65 -14.47 -18.10
C PHE A 116 -19.65 -15.04 -19.12
#